data_AF-B5GBI6-F1
#
_entry.id   AF-B5GBI6-F1
#
_cell.length_a   1.000
_cell.length_b   1.000
_cell.length_c   1.000
_cell.angle_alpha   90.00
_cell.angle_beta   90.00
_cell.angle_gamma   90.00
#
_symmetry.space_group_name_H-M   'P 1'
#
loop_
_entity.id
_entity.type
_entity.pdbx_description
1 polymer ?
#
loop_
_entity_poly.entity_id
_entity_poly.type
_entity_poly.pdbx_seq_one_letter_code
_entity_poly.pdbx_strand_id
1 'polypeptide(L)'
;MTVDPAIAEAAAALDPDRIGPEEVALALGLAGIGDGVLPVRMAPVLAVLQALPPRLAARLLPEVIGRLYPGVEAPRGPRPRAVPGRGAAITPKG
;
A
#
# COMPACT_ATOMS: atom_id res chain seq x y z
N MET A 1 26.17 2.55 3.77
CA MET A 1 25.39 3.79 3.78
C MET A 1 24.86 3.95 5.19
N THR A 2 25.15 5.06 5.83
CA THR A 2 24.70 5.38 7.19
C THR A 2 23.55 6.37 7.09
N VAL A 3 22.47 6.12 7.83
CA VAL A 3 21.36 7.07 7.97
C VAL A 3 21.84 8.25 8.81
N ASP A 4 21.42 9.46 8.47
CA ASP A 4 21.71 10.65 9.27
C ASP A 4 21.12 10.48 10.69
N PRO A 5 21.92 10.60 11.76
CA PRO A 5 21.44 10.41 13.13
C PRO A 5 20.31 11.38 13.51
N ALA A 6 20.29 12.61 12.98
CA ALA A 6 19.21 13.56 13.24
C ALA A 6 17.88 13.07 12.64
N ILE A 7 17.93 12.39 11.49
CA ILE A 7 16.74 11.77 10.89
C ILE A 7 16.27 10.57 11.71
N ALA A 8 17.19 9.76 12.24
CA ALA A 8 16.85 8.63 13.09
C ALA A 8 16.19 9.09 14.41
N GLU A 9 16.71 10.14 15.04
CA GLU A 9 16.13 10.74 16.25
C GLU A 9 14.75 11.34 15.98
N ALA A 10 14.59 12.10 14.88
CA ALA A 10 13.30 12.63 14.48
C ALA A 10 12.27 11.53 14.23
N ALA A 11 12.67 10.43 13.58
CA ALA A 11 11.82 9.29 13.35
C ALA A 11 11.44 8.55 14.65
N ALA A 12 12.32 8.53 15.65
CA ALA A 12 12.03 7.95 16.96
C ALA A 12 10.99 8.75 17.77
N ALA A 13 10.87 10.05 17.51
CA ALA A 13 9.90 10.92 18.16
C ALA A 13 8.50 10.86 17.52
N LEU A 14 8.34 10.19 16.37
CA LEU A 14 7.05 10.03 15.71
C LEU A 14 6.14 9.06 16.48
N ASP A 15 4.88 9.45 16.63
CA ASP A 15 3.84 8.57 17.15
C ASP A 15 3.26 7.71 16.01
N PRO A 16 3.54 6.39 15.97
CA PRO A 16 3.09 5.51 14.89
C PRO A 16 1.56 5.34 14.85
N ASP A 17 0.86 5.61 15.96
CA ASP A 17 -0.59 5.47 16.06
C ASP A 17 -1.32 6.73 15.53
N ARG A 18 -0.59 7.83 15.30
CA ARG A 18 -1.11 9.08 14.72
C ARG A 18 -0.73 9.29 13.25
N ILE A 19 0.14 8.46 12.70
CA ILE A 19 0.50 8.50 11.28
C ILE A 19 -0.61 7.83 10.47
N GLY A 20 -1.29 8.65 9.67
CA GLY A 20 -2.32 8.23 8.72
C GLY A 20 -1.74 7.87 7.36
N PRO A 21 -2.59 7.31 6.47
CA PRO A 21 -2.17 6.88 5.14
C PRO A 21 -1.69 8.04 4.24
N GLU A 22 -2.20 9.26 4.43
CA GLU A 22 -1.79 10.44 3.68
C GLU A 22 -0.36 10.88 4.04
N GLU A 23 -0.03 10.89 5.34
CA GLU A 23 1.32 11.22 5.82
C GLU A 23 2.34 10.17 5.34
N VAL A 24 1.94 8.90 5.30
CA VAL A 24 2.77 7.84 4.72
C VAL A 24 2.98 8.06 3.23
N ALA A 25 1.92 8.37 2.48
CA ALA A 25 2.02 8.63 1.05
C ALA A 25 2.95 9.81 0.75
N LEU A 26 2.88 10.89 1.53
CA LEU A 26 3.79 12.03 1.45
C LEU A 26 5.24 11.63 1.73
N ALA A 27 5.49 10.89 2.82
CA ALA A 27 6.84 10.45 3.18
C ALA A 27 7.45 9.54 2.10
N LEU A 28 6.67 8.64 1.53
CA LEU A 28 7.09 7.77 0.44
C LEU A 28 7.33 8.56 -0.85
N GLY A 29 6.50 9.55 -1.16
CA GLY A 29 6.70 10.45 -2.29
C GLY A 29 8.03 11.21 -2.18
N LEU A 30 8.39 11.70 -0.99
CA LEU A 30 9.69 12.31 -0.72
C LEU A 30 10.86 11.33 -0.90
N ALA A 31 10.64 10.04 -0.64
CA ALA A 31 11.61 8.97 -0.91
C ALA A 31 11.66 8.52 -2.39
N GLY A 32 10.89 9.17 -3.27
CA GLY A 32 10.80 8.83 -4.69
C GLY A 32 9.91 7.61 -4.99
N ILE A 33 9.02 7.24 -4.07
CA ILE A 33 8.10 6.12 -4.18
C ILE A 33 6.66 6.66 -4.25
N GLY A 34 6.06 6.62 -5.44
CA GLY A 34 4.70 7.11 -5.66
C GLY A 34 4.29 7.01 -7.13
N ASP A 35 2.98 6.97 -7.40
CA ASP A 35 2.42 7.03 -8.76
C ASP A 35 3.00 6.00 -9.75
N GLY A 36 3.35 4.81 -9.27
CA GLY A 36 3.98 3.75 -10.07
C GLY A 36 5.48 3.98 -10.37
N VAL A 37 6.05 5.06 -9.86
CA VAL A 37 7.47 5.38 -9.93
C VAL A 37 8.18 4.85 -8.68
N LEU A 38 9.33 4.23 -8.91
CA LEU A 38 10.21 3.71 -7.87
C LEU A 38 11.62 4.29 -8.06
N PRO A 39 12.38 4.48 -6.97
CA PRO A 39 13.77 4.91 -7.09
C PRO A 39 14.61 3.83 -7.76
N VAL A 40 15.61 4.26 -8.55
CA VAL A 40 16.53 3.38 -9.29
C VAL A 40 17.24 2.37 -8.37
N ARG A 41 17.42 2.72 -7.09
CA ARG A 41 17.97 1.82 -6.07
C ARG A 41 17.07 1.80 -4.84
N MET A 42 16.58 0.62 -4.48
CA MET A 42 15.78 0.40 -3.27
C MET A 42 16.61 0.24 -2.00
N ALA A 43 17.90 -0.11 -2.09
CA ALA A 43 18.73 -0.35 -0.91
C ALA A 43 18.79 0.85 0.07
N PRO A 44 18.90 2.12 -0.38
CA PRO A 44 18.79 3.28 0.50
C PRO A 44 17.45 3.38 1.23
N VAL A 45 16.34 3.12 0.54
CA VAL A 45 14.99 3.14 1.14
C VAL A 45 14.87 2.07 2.22
N LEU A 46 15.33 0.85 1.91
CA LEU A 46 15.30 -0.27 2.86
C LEU A 46 16.19 0.01 4.09
N ALA A 47 17.34 0.67 3.91
CA ALA A 47 18.21 1.07 5.02
C ALA A 47 17.53 2.08 5.95
N VAL A 48 16.77 3.04 5.40
CA VAL A 48 15.97 3.97 6.22
C VAL A 48 14.88 3.21 6.98
N LEU A 49 14.13 2.33 6.32
CA LEU A 49 13.09 1.52 6.98
C LEU A 49 13.64 0.66 8.13
N GLN A 50 14.86 0.13 7.98
CA GLN A 50 15.54 -0.65 9.01
C GLN A 50 16.02 0.20 10.20
N ALA A 51 16.17 1.51 10.03
CA ALA A 51 16.56 2.43 11.10
C ALA A 51 15.37 2.97 11.90
N LEU A 52 14.14 2.76 11.43
CA LEU A 52 12.94 3.23 12.11
C LEU A 52 12.61 2.39 13.35
N PRO A 53 11.89 2.96 14.33
CA PRO A 53 11.27 2.18 15.39
C PRO A 53 10.44 1.02 14.81
N PRO A 54 10.50 -0.19 15.39
CA PRO A 54 9.87 -1.38 14.80
C PRO A 54 8.39 -1.22 14.48
N ARG A 55 7.65 -0.48 15.34
CA ARG A 55 6.23 -0.23 15.16
C ARG A 55 5.93 0.66 13.94
N LEU A 56 6.79 1.65 13.71
CA LEU A 56 6.68 2.54 12.56
C LEU A 56 7.05 1.81 11.27
N ALA A 57 8.14 1.03 11.29
CA ALA A 57 8.53 0.19 10.16
C ALA A 57 7.41 -0.78 9.75
N ALA A 58 6.76 -1.44 10.72
CA ALA A 58 5.65 -2.36 10.46
C ALA A 58 4.43 -1.70 9.81
N ARG A 59 4.21 -0.39 10.03
CA ARG A 59 3.14 0.40 9.39
C ARG A 59 3.50 0.81 7.96
N LEU A 60 4.76 1.14 7.71
CA LEU A 60 5.24 1.60 6.40
C LEU A 60 5.53 0.47 5.42
N LEU A 61 5.94 -0.71 5.90
CA LEU A 61 6.30 -1.84 5.04
C LEU A 61 5.17 -2.25 4.06
N PRO A 62 3.92 -2.43 4.53
CA PRO A 62 2.81 -2.80 3.65
C PRO A 62 2.56 -1.76 2.56
N GLU A 63 2.71 -0.48 2.88
CA GLU A 63 2.53 0.64 1.96
C GLU A 63 3.60 0.66 0.86
N VAL A 64 4.85 0.34 1.22
CA VAL A 64 5.95 0.17 0.26
C VAL A 64 5.70 -1.06 -0.62
N ILE A 65 5.34 -2.20 -0.02
CA ILE A 65 5.07 -3.44 -0.75
C ILE A 65 3.91 -3.25 -1.74
N GLY A 66 2.81 -2.60 -1.33
CA GLY A 66 1.67 -2.33 -2.20
C GLY A 66 2.05 -1.52 -3.45
N ARG A 67 3.02 -0.61 -3.32
CA ARG A 67 3.55 0.18 -4.45
C ARG A 67 4.52 -0.60 -5.33
N LEU A 68 5.25 -1.58 -4.77
CA LEU A 68 6.12 -2.48 -5.53
C LEU A 68 5.33 -3.50 -6.37
N TYR A 69 4.12 -3.85 -5.94
CA TYR A 69 3.28 -4.86 -6.58
C TYR A 69 1.88 -4.32 -6.91
N PRO A 70 1.77 -3.34 -7.84
CA PRO A 70 0.48 -2.84 -8.27
C PRO A 70 -0.30 -3.97 -8.98
N GLY A 71 -1.44 -4.39 -8.41
CA GLY A 71 -2.31 -5.42 -8.99
C GLY A 71 -2.45 -6.71 -8.18
N VAL A 72 -1.77 -6.86 -7.04
CA VAL A 72 -2.15 -7.87 -6.03
C VAL A 72 -3.35 -7.33 -5.26
N GLU A 73 -4.49 -7.25 -5.94
CA GLU A 73 -5.76 -7.13 -5.25
C GLU A 73 -5.98 -8.44 -4.50
N ALA A 74 -6.29 -8.37 -3.20
CA ALA A 74 -6.73 -9.54 -2.45
C ALA A 74 -7.75 -10.30 -3.32
N PRO A 75 -7.64 -11.63 -3.50
CA PRO A 75 -8.39 -12.35 -4.50
C PRO A 75 -9.86 -11.96 -4.39
N ARG A 76 -10.34 -11.18 -5.37
CA ARG A 76 -11.77 -10.91 -5.47
C ARG A 76 -12.39 -12.29 -5.60
N GLY A 77 -13.21 -12.66 -4.60
CA GLY A 77 -13.92 -13.94 -4.61
C GLY A 77 -14.58 -14.17 -5.97
N PRO A 78 -14.80 -15.45 -6.36
CA PRO A 78 -15.27 -15.79 -7.69
C PRO A 78 -16.46 -14.91 -8.06
N ARG A 79 -16.33 -14.17 -9.18
CA ARG A 79 -17.43 -13.35 -9.69
C ARG A 79 -18.66 -14.26 -9.81
N PRO A 80 -19.82 -13.90 -9.21
CA PRO A 80 -21.00 -14.75 -9.32
C PRO A 80 -21.29 -14.98 -10.80
N ARG A 81 -21.33 -16.26 -11.18
CA ARG A 81 -21.66 -16.68 -12.54
C ARG A 81 -23.03 -16.11 -12.86
N ALA A 82 -23.13 -15.24 -13.87
CA ALA A 82 -24.40 -14.76 -14.35
C ALA A 82 -25.27 -15.98 -14.69
N VAL A 83 -26.39 -16.12 -13.98
CA VAL A 83 -27.38 -17.17 -14.26
C VAL A 83 -28.19 -16.68 -15.45
N PRO A 84 -28.09 -17.31 -16.63
CA PRO A 84 -28.88 -16.89 -17.77
C PRO A 84 -30.36 -17.26 -17.54
N GLY A 85 -31.23 -16.27 -17.64
CA GLY A 85 -32.63 -16.43 -18.04
C GLY A 85 -33.57 -17.10 -17.04
N ARG A 86 -34.13 -16.32 -16.10
CA ARG A 86 -35.46 -16.59 -15.57
C ARG A 86 -36.40 -15.51 -16.09
N GLY A 87 -36.93 -15.73 -17.29
CA GLY A 87 -37.78 -14.74 -17.97
C GLY A 87 -38.30 -15.26 -19.30
N ALA A 88 -39.13 -16.29 -19.28
CA ALA A 88 -40.08 -16.55 -20.35
C ALA A 88 -41.47 -16.39 -19.75
N ALA A 89 -42.04 -15.19 -19.93
CA ALA A 89 -43.44 -14.92 -19.64
C ALA A 89 -44.30 -15.76 -20.60
N ILE A 90 -45.16 -16.59 -20.05
CA ILE A 90 -46.24 -17.24 -20.78
C ILE A 90 -47.35 -16.21 -21.03
N THR A 91 -47.49 -15.73 -22.26
CA THR A 91 -48.71 -15.04 -22.69
C THR A 91 -49.83 -16.06 -22.94
N PRO A 92 -51.02 -15.93 -22.35
CA PRO A 92 -52.16 -16.77 -22.71
C PRO A 92 -52.74 -16.30 -24.05
N LYS A 93 -52.99 -17.24 -24.97
CA LYS A 93 -53.92 -17.03 -26.10
C LYS A 93 -55.34 -17.32 -25.61
N GLY A 94 -56.27 -16.44 -25.96
CA GLY A 94 -57.70 -16.56 -25.68
C GLY A 94 -58.42 -17.60 -26.52
#